data_AF-A0A356FSS5-F1
#
_entry.id   AF-A0A356FSS5-F1
#
_cell.length_a   1.000
_cell.length_b   1.000
_cell.length_c   1.000
_cell.angle_alpha   90.00
_cell.angle_beta   90.00
_cell.angle_gamma   90.00
#
_symmetry.space_group_name_H-M   'P 1'
#
loop_
_entity.id
_entity.type
_entity.pdbx_description
1 polymer ?
#
loop_
_entity_poly.entity_id
_entity_poly.type
_entity_poly.pdbx_seq_one_letter_code
_entity_poly.pdbx_strand_id
1 'polypeptide(L)'
;MINYIFSFILFVLFLLRSVAFSFSYNEPTPFGDNTDYALESDNAAVGRWWDAKLDRGMTGYDRRAAEWFQSIDRNNVLAFALYTHDHKVLKLSAQCFPLLPDEPKVISLELKINNQWVAVQSQPVV
;
A
#
# COMPACT_ATOMS: atom_id res chain seq x y z
N MET A 1 31.00 -10.63 -36.61
CA MET A 1 29.78 -11.46 -36.46
C MET A 1 29.43 -11.72 -34.98
N ILE A 2 30.41 -12.07 -34.13
CA ILE A 2 30.24 -12.27 -32.67
C ILE A 2 29.75 -11.02 -31.90
N ASN A 3 30.22 -9.82 -32.25
CA ASN A 3 29.81 -8.58 -31.55
C ASN A 3 28.34 -8.20 -31.77
N TYR A 4 27.75 -8.59 -32.91
CA TYR A 4 26.32 -8.35 -33.19
C TYR A 4 25.42 -9.30 -32.41
N ILE A 5 25.86 -10.55 -32.20
CA ILE A 5 25.14 -11.55 -31.40
C ILE A 5 25.11 -11.13 -29.92
N PHE A 6 26.25 -10.65 -29.38
CA PHE A 6 26.33 -10.20 -28.00
C PHE A 6 25.48 -8.94 -27.74
N SER A 7 25.46 -7.99 -28.69
CA SER A 7 24.64 -6.78 -28.61
C SER A 7 23.13 -7.07 -28.77
N PHE A 8 22.76 -8.08 -29.57
CA PHE A 8 21.38 -8.54 -29.71
C PHE A 8 20.87 -9.24 -28.45
N ILE A 9 21.70 -10.06 -27.79
CA ILE A 9 21.35 -10.72 -26.52
C ILE A 9 21.17 -9.69 -25.39
N LEU A 10 22.02 -8.66 -25.32
CA LEU A 10 21.89 -7.58 -24.34
C LEU A 10 20.61 -6.74 -24.56
N PHE A 11 20.20 -6.55 -25.82
CA PHE A 11 18.96 -5.86 -26.19
C PHE A 11 17.71 -6.69 -25.86
N VAL A 12 17.76 -8.02 -26.04
CA VAL A 12 16.68 -8.94 -25.64
C VAL A 12 16.55 -9.05 -24.13
N LEU A 13 17.65 -9.05 -23.38
CA LEU A 13 17.63 -8.99 -21.90
C LEU A 13 17.09 -7.65 -21.36
N PHE A 14 17.24 -6.55 -22.10
CA PHE A 14 16.61 -5.27 -21.78
C PHE A 14 15.10 -5.22 -22.11
N LEU A 15 14.63 -6.10 -23.01
CA LEU A 15 13.21 -6.25 -23.38
C LEU A 15 12.44 -7.21 -22.47
N LEU A 16 13.11 -7.96 -21.60
CA LEU A 16 12.52 -8.58 -20.40
C LEU A 16 12.20 -7.47 -19.38
N ARG A 17 11.32 -6.58 -19.84
CA ARG A 17 10.67 -5.53 -19.07
C ARG A 17 10.08 -6.16 -17.83
N SER A 18 10.47 -5.59 -16.69
CA SER A 18 9.64 -5.42 -15.50
C SER A 18 8.21 -5.93 -15.68
N VAL A 19 7.96 -7.16 -15.21
CA VAL A 19 6.59 -7.56 -14.88
C VAL A 19 6.15 -6.55 -13.84
N ALA A 20 5.29 -5.61 -14.22
CA ALA A 20 4.62 -4.75 -13.28
C ALA A 20 3.78 -5.68 -12.40
N PHE A 21 4.27 -5.96 -11.19
CA PHE A 21 3.53 -6.73 -10.23
C PHE A 21 2.25 -5.93 -9.93
N SER A 22 1.11 -6.45 -10.37
CA SER A 22 -0.19 -5.86 -10.07
C SER A 22 -0.53 -6.25 -8.64
N PHE A 23 -0.22 -5.38 -7.68
CA PHE A 23 -0.63 -5.57 -6.30
C PHE A 23 -2.16 -5.37 -6.20
N SER A 24 -2.86 -6.37 -5.67
CA SER A 24 -4.29 -6.28 -5.40
C SER A 24 -4.52 -5.65 -4.03
N TYR A 25 -4.71 -4.33 -3.99
CA TYR A 25 -4.98 -3.60 -2.72
C TYR A 25 -6.26 -4.06 -2.01
N ASN A 26 -7.16 -4.74 -2.72
CA ASN A 26 -8.48 -5.15 -2.24
C ASN A 26 -8.63 -6.68 -2.31
N GLU A 27 -7.54 -7.42 -2.13
CA GLU A 27 -7.61 -8.88 -2.00
C GLU A 27 -8.47 -9.24 -0.76
N PRO A 28 -9.56 -10.02 -0.90
CA PRO A 28 -10.39 -10.42 0.24
C PRO A 28 -9.68 -11.41 1.18
N THR A 29 -8.70 -12.16 0.68
CA THR A 29 -7.95 -13.17 1.46
C THR A 29 -6.45 -13.00 1.26
N PRO A 30 -5.83 -11.90 1.73
CA PRO A 30 -4.42 -11.59 1.45
C PRO A 30 -3.44 -12.60 2.06
N PHE A 31 -3.87 -13.36 3.06
CA PHE A 31 -3.10 -14.44 3.70
C PHE A 31 -3.55 -15.84 3.27
N GLY A 32 -4.52 -15.94 2.36
CA GLY A 32 -5.14 -17.20 1.92
C GLY A 32 -6.25 -17.72 2.82
N ASP A 33 -6.89 -18.81 2.40
CA ASP A 33 -8.07 -19.43 3.03
C ASP A 33 -7.83 -20.89 3.48
N ASN A 34 -6.58 -21.36 3.39
CA ASN A 34 -6.23 -22.76 3.67
C ASN A 34 -6.38 -23.15 5.15
N THR A 35 -6.43 -22.17 6.07
CA THR A 35 -6.58 -22.39 7.51
C THR A 35 -7.43 -21.28 8.13
N ASP A 36 -8.08 -21.58 9.25
CA ASP A 36 -8.84 -20.58 10.01
C ASP A 36 -7.95 -19.40 10.44
N TYR A 37 -6.68 -19.65 10.80
CA TYR A 37 -5.72 -18.59 11.13
C TYR A 37 -5.42 -17.66 9.96
N ALA A 38 -5.27 -18.20 8.75
CA ALA A 38 -5.03 -17.41 7.55
C ALA A 38 -6.26 -16.57 7.20
N LEU A 39 -7.44 -17.17 7.32
CA LEU A 39 -8.71 -16.52 7.07
C LEU A 39 -9.00 -15.39 8.06
N GLU A 40 -8.61 -15.53 9.33
CA GLU A 40 -8.90 -14.56 10.40
C GLU A 40 -7.80 -13.50 10.64
N SER A 41 -6.65 -13.57 9.93
CA SER A 41 -5.48 -12.71 10.23
C SER A 41 -5.68 -11.22 9.91
N ASP A 42 -6.61 -10.87 9.02
CA ASP A 42 -7.04 -9.49 8.78
C ASP A 42 -8.47 -9.49 8.22
N ASN A 43 -9.43 -9.03 9.02
CA ASN A 43 -10.85 -9.11 8.68
C ASN A 43 -11.48 -7.72 8.48
N ALA A 44 -10.76 -6.64 8.77
CA ALA A 44 -11.33 -5.29 8.86
C ALA A 44 -10.84 -4.36 7.75
N ALA A 45 -9.68 -4.64 7.14
CA ALA A 45 -9.05 -3.79 6.12
C ALA A 45 -8.85 -4.50 4.76
N VAL A 46 -9.56 -5.61 4.52
CA VAL A 46 -9.43 -6.45 3.32
C VAL A 46 -10.63 -6.30 2.38
N GLY A 47 -10.47 -6.72 1.12
CA GLY A 47 -11.57 -6.69 0.15
C GLY A 47 -12.20 -5.30 0.00
N ARG A 48 -13.54 -5.25 -0.02
CA ARG A 48 -14.31 -4.01 -0.04
C ARG A 48 -14.70 -3.57 1.37
N TRP A 49 -13.72 -3.37 2.25
CA TRP A 49 -13.94 -3.01 3.66
C TRP A 49 -14.86 -1.78 3.86
N TRP A 50 -14.86 -0.85 2.91
CA TRP A 50 -15.72 0.35 2.91
C TRP A 50 -17.21 0.06 2.68
N ASP A 51 -17.56 -1.14 2.22
CA ASP A 51 -18.94 -1.64 2.03
C ASP A 51 -19.13 -2.94 2.82
N ALA A 52 -18.39 -3.11 3.92
CA ALA A 52 -18.55 -4.25 4.82
C ALA A 52 -19.95 -4.15 5.46
N LYS A 53 -20.80 -5.13 5.11
CA LYS A 53 -22.16 -5.22 5.65
C LYS A 53 -22.09 -5.95 6.98
N LEU A 54 -22.66 -5.33 8.01
CA LEU A 54 -22.85 -5.93 9.33
C LEU A 54 -23.92 -7.01 9.24
N ASP A 55 -23.58 -8.16 8.71
CA ASP A 55 -24.46 -9.31 8.66
C ASP A 55 -24.43 -10.10 9.99
N ARG A 56 -25.36 -11.05 10.10
CA ARG A 56 -25.46 -11.92 11.27
C ARG A 56 -24.31 -12.94 11.21
N GLY A 57 -23.23 -12.66 11.92
CA GLY A 57 -22.06 -13.54 12.00
C GLY A 57 -20.80 -12.84 12.51
N MET A 58 -20.70 -11.53 12.31
CA MET A 58 -19.59 -10.72 12.83
C MET A 58 -19.60 -10.66 14.36
N THR A 59 -18.43 -10.79 14.99
CA THR A 59 -18.32 -10.58 16.43
C THR A 59 -18.56 -9.10 16.77
N GLY A 60 -18.84 -8.80 18.04
CA GLY A 60 -18.98 -7.42 18.48
C GLY A 60 -17.71 -6.57 18.26
N TYR A 61 -16.53 -7.20 18.15
CA TYR A 61 -15.28 -6.51 17.82
C TYR A 61 -15.22 -6.16 16.33
N ASP A 62 -15.49 -7.12 15.44
CA ASP A 62 -15.39 -6.93 13.99
C ASP A 62 -16.33 -5.81 13.51
N ARG A 63 -17.54 -5.75 14.09
CA ARG A 63 -18.47 -4.65 13.82
C ARG A 63 -17.88 -3.30 14.17
N ARG A 64 -17.33 -3.14 15.37
CA ARG A 64 -16.76 -1.86 15.81
C ARG A 64 -15.55 -1.47 14.97
N ALA A 65 -14.73 -2.44 14.56
CA ALA A 65 -13.61 -2.20 13.67
C ALA A 65 -14.11 -1.69 12.31
N ALA A 66 -15.06 -2.39 11.69
CA ALA A 66 -15.64 -1.98 10.39
C ALA A 66 -16.30 -0.59 10.46
N GLU A 67 -17.12 -0.33 11.48
CA GLU A 67 -17.73 0.98 11.72
C GLU A 67 -16.67 2.08 11.89
N TRP A 68 -15.62 1.81 12.66
CA TRP A 68 -14.52 2.75 12.84
C TRP A 68 -13.82 3.04 11.52
N PHE A 69 -13.45 2.01 10.75
CA PHE A 69 -12.78 2.17 9.47
C PHE A 69 -13.61 3.02 8.49
N GLN A 70 -14.93 2.75 8.41
CA GLN A 70 -15.86 3.47 7.53
C GLN A 70 -16.16 4.91 7.99
N SER A 71 -15.95 5.23 9.27
CA SER A 71 -16.27 6.56 9.83
C SER A 71 -15.18 7.62 9.62
N ILE A 72 -13.97 7.22 9.21
CA ILE A 72 -12.83 8.14 9.07
C ILE A 72 -13.01 9.04 7.84
N ASP A 73 -13.04 10.37 8.07
CA ASP A 73 -13.03 11.37 7.00
C ASP A 73 -11.76 11.25 6.14
N ARG A 74 -11.95 11.13 4.83
CA ARG A 74 -10.87 10.93 3.85
C ARG A 74 -10.02 12.18 3.62
N ASN A 75 -10.50 13.36 4.04
CA ASN A 75 -9.71 14.61 3.96
C ASN A 75 -8.56 14.64 4.98
N ASN A 76 -8.64 13.84 6.06
CA ASN A 76 -7.63 13.74 7.10
C ASN A 76 -7.13 12.30 7.17
N VAL A 77 -6.32 11.88 6.19
CA VAL A 77 -5.81 10.50 6.17
C VAL A 77 -4.82 10.30 7.32
N LEU A 78 -5.12 9.33 8.19
CA LEU A 78 -4.22 8.89 9.25
C LEU A 78 -3.15 7.98 8.64
N ALA A 79 -1.88 8.19 8.97
CA ALA A 79 -0.83 7.24 8.67
C ALA A 79 0.00 7.01 9.94
N PHE A 80 0.43 5.78 10.15
CA PHE A 80 1.42 5.47 11.16
C PHE A 80 2.79 5.54 10.51
N ALA A 81 3.62 6.48 10.94
CA ALA A 81 4.97 6.65 10.42
C ALA A 81 6.00 6.45 11.52
N LEU A 82 7.01 5.65 11.23
CA LEU A 82 8.25 5.57 11.99
C LEU A 82 9.32 6.34 11.23
N TYR A 83 10.06 7.18 11.95
CA TYR A 83 11.22 7.85 11.41
C TYR A 83 12.46 7.54 12.23
N THR A 84 13.59 7.39 11.53
CA THR A 84 14.90 7.33 12.15
C THR A 84 15.84 8.29 11.44
N HIS A 85 16.76 8.87 12.19
CA HIS A 85 17.79 9.73 11.66
C HIS A 85 19.15 9.17 12.07
N ASP A 86 19.99 8.90 11.08
CA ASP A 86 21.32 8.35 11.28
C ASP A 86 22.27 8.85 10.18
N HIS A 87 23.49 9.23 10.54
CA HIS A 87 24.51 9.73 9.61
C HIS A 87 24.01 10.77 8.58
N LYS A 88 23.17 11.73 9.02
CA LYS A 88 22.55 12.78 8.17
C LYS A 88 21.54 12.25 7.14
N VAL A 89 21.04 11.02 7.32
CA VAL A 89 19.99 10.41 6.50
C VAL A 89 18.73 10.27 7.34
N LEU A 90 17.63 10.85 6.86
CA LEU A 90 16.29 10.61 7.39
C LEU A 90 15.70 9.38 6.67
N LYS A 91 15.34 8.35 7.44
CA LYS A 91 14.64 7.16 6.96
C LYS A 91 13.21 7.20 7.47
N LEU A 92 12.26 7.07 6.57
CA LEU A 92 10.84 7.08 6.87
C LEU A 92 10.22 5.76 6.43
N SER A 93 9.41 5.18 7.30
CA SER A 93 8.57 4.03 7.00
C SER A 93 7.17 4.38 7.45
N ALA A 94 6.20 4.30 6.54
CA ALA A 94 4.83 4.67 6.83
C ALA A 94 3.87 3.59 6.34
N GLN A 95 2.85 3.34 7.15
CA GLN A 95 1.67 2.57 6.76
C GLN A 95 0.49 3.54 6.67
N CYS A 96 -0.07 3.64 5.48
CA CYS A 96 -1.29 4.41 5.25
C CYS A 96 -2.48 3.66 5.87
N PHE A 97 -3.48 4.41 6.32
CA PHE A 97 -4.82 3.85 6.49
C PHE A 97 -5.29 3.19 5.18
N PRO A 98 -6.11 2.12 5.23
CA PRO A 98 -6.60 1.44 4.03
C PRO A 98 -7.17 2.43 3.01
N LEU A 99 -6.65 2.36 1.79
CA LEU A 99 -7.02 3.28 0.71
C LEU A 99 -8.23 2.74 -0.05
N LEU A 100 -9.15 3.63 -0.41
CA LEU A 100 -10.25 3.32 -1.32
C LEU A 100 -9.71 3.04 -2.74
N PRO A 101 -10.47 2.36 -3.62
CA PRO A 101 -10.03 2.05 -4.98
C PRO A 101 -9.52 3.27 -5.76
N ASP A 102 -10.30 4.36 -5.70
CA ASP A 102 -10.05 5.58 -6.48
C ASP A 102 -9.06 6.54 -5.83
N GLU A 103 -8.60 6.25 -4.61
CA GLU A 103 -7.59 7.07 -3.94
C GLU A 103 -6.19 6.86 -4.53
N PRO A 104 -5.35 7.91 -4.60
CA PRO A 104 -4.00 7.80 -5.13
C PRO A 104 -3.17 6.74 -4.39
N LYS A 105 -2.57 5.80 -5.13
CA LYS A 105 -1.63 4.79 -4.61
C LYS A 105 -0.19 5.28 -4.61
N VAL A 106 -0.02 6.55 -4.27
CA VAL A 106 1.27 7.25 -4.22
C VAL A 106 1.30 8.12 -2.98
N ILE A 107 2.39 8.04 -2.23
CA ILE A 107 2.67 8.93 -1.10
C ILE A 107 3.71 9.98 -1.53
N SER A 108 3.50 11.23 -1.11
CA SER A 108 4.44 12.33 -1.31
C SER A 108 5.02 12.75 0.05
N LEU A 109 6.34 12.90 0.11
CA LEU A 109 7.04 13.53 1.22
C LEU A 109 7.25 15.00 0.87
N GLU A 110 6.67 15.88 1.68
CA GLU A 110 6.85 17.32 1.55
C GLU A 110 7.62 17.88 2.74
N LEU A 111 8.57 18.76 2.47
CA LEU A 111 9.31 19.50 3.48
C LEU A 111 8.98 20.98 3.39
N LYS A 112 8.88 21.63 4.55
CA LYS A 112 8.70 23.08 4.61
C LYS A 112 10.07 23.76 4.47
N ILE A 113 10.37 24.27 3.28
CA ILE A 113 11.63 24.95 2.94
C ILE A 113 11.31 26.40 2.61
N ASN A 114 11.99 27.35 3.28
CA ASN A 114 11.75 28.79 3.08
C ASN A 114 10.27 29.18 3.21
N ASN A 115 9.57 28.57 4.18
CA ASN A 115 8.15 28.77 4.44
C ASN A 115 7.19 28.29 3.33
N GLN A 116 7.68 27.51 2.37
CA GLN A 116 6.89 26.86 1.32
C GLN A 116 6.96 25.33 1.46
N TRP A 117 5.87 24.65 1.17
CA TRP A 117 5.86 23.18 1.08
C TRP A 117 6.44 22.77 -0.27
N VAL A 118 7.44 21.89 -0.23
CA VAL A 118 8.13 21.38 -1.40
C VAL A 118 8.10 19.85 -1.35
N ALA A 119 7.52 19.22 -2.37
CA ALA A 119 7.61 17.78 -2.55
C ALA A 119 9.04 17.39 -2.89
N VAL A 120 9.67 16.60 -2.03
CA VAL A 120 11.08 16.18 -2.16
C VAL A 120 11.22 14.71 -2.57
N GLN A 121 10.18 13.91 -2.39
CA GLN A 121 10.16 12.51 -2.79
C GLN A 121 8.72 12.02 -2.97
N SER A 122 8.51 11.05 -3.86
CA SER A 122 7.26 10.28 -3.93
C SER A 122 7.57 8.79 -4.06
N GLN A 123 6.68 7.95 -3.54
CA GLN A 123 6.78 6.50 -3.62
C GLN A 123 5.40 5.89 -3.89
N PRO A 124 5.31 4.78 -4.64
CA PRO A 124 4.08 4.01 -4.70
C PRO A 124 3.77 3.41 -3.32
N VAL A 125 2.49 3.29 -2.99
CA VAL A 125 2.04 2.44 -1.88
C VAL A 125 2.07 1.01 -2.40
N VAL A 126 2.69 0.08 -1.68
CA VAL A 126 2.87 -1.33 -2.09
C VAL A 126 2.39 -2.29 -1.03
#